data_AF-A0A7V9JDM2-F1
#
_entry.id   AF-A0A7V9JDM2-F1
#
_cell.length_a   1.000
_cell.length_b   1.000
_cell.length_c   1.000
_cell.angle_alpha   90.00
_cell.angle_beta   90.00
_cell.angle_gamma   90.00
#
_symmetry.space_group_name_H-M   'P 1'
#
loop_
_entity.id
_entity.type
_entity.pdbx_description
1 polymer ?
#
loop_
_entity_poly.entity_id
_entity_poly.type
_entity_poly.pdbx_seq_one_letter_code
_entity_poly.pdbx_strand_id
1 'polypeptide(L)'
;MRKFMMMLLILSLALAGCGSGGDDEEDEVSIEDAETCEEVADYFAGVAQNFIDDAEDAGMTALMAGTESEVFQRYQPQLELTQQRAQELGCSEEEMRPLLSERVDELETDGPVGEFIVQLLRDEGFGQ
;
A
#
# COMPACT_ATOMS: atom_id res chain seq x y z
N MET A 1 17.24 -45.19 -21.20
CA MET A 1 17.05 -43.72 -21.24
C MET A 1 16.52 -43.30 -19.88
N ARG A 2 17.40 -42.77 -19.02
CA ARG A 2 17.15 -42.32 -17.63
C ARG A 2 18.10 -41.14 -17.41
N LYS A 3 17.79 -39.99 -17.99
CA LYS A 3 18.58 -38.75 -17.90
C LYS A 3 17.64 -37.56 -17.95
N PHE A 4 16.70 -37.51 -17.01
CA PHE A 4 15.84 -36.36 -16.76
C PHE A 4 15.54 -36.34 -15.27
N MET A 5 16.50 -35.93 -14.46
CA MET A 5 16.27 -35.41 -13.11
C MET A 5 17.61 -35.01 -12.48
N MET A 6 17.61 -33.86 -11.79
CA MET A 6 18.65 -33.38 -10.87
C MET A 6 19.84 -32.58 -11.43
N MET A 7 19.62 -31.53 -12.22
CA MET A 7 20.67 -30.53 -12.39
C MET A 7 20.19 -29.12 -12.77
N LEU A 8 19.28 -28.55 -11.98
CA LEU A 8 18.87 -27.13 -12.12
C LEU A 8 18.45 -26.53 -10.77
N LEU A 9 19.17 -26.90 -9.71
CA LEU A 9 18.99 -26.43 -8.33
C LEU A 9 20.08 -25.43 -7.94
N ILE A 10 20.46 -24.57 -8.89
CA ILE A 10 21.44 -23.49 -8.72
C ILE A 10 20.82 -22.22 -9.30
N LEU A 11 19.96 -21.60 -8.51
CA LEU A 11 19.69 -20.16 -8.62
C LEU A 11 19.48 -19.57 -7.22
N SER A 12 20.45 -19.83 -6.36
CA SER A 12 20.76 -18.97 -5.23
C SER A 12 21.52 -17.75 -5.76
N LEU A 13 20.87 -16.61 -5.90
CA LEU A 13 21.51 -15.29 -5.76
C LEU A 13 20.45 -14.17 -5.63
N ALA A 14 20.43 -13.57 -4.43
CA ALA A 14 20.26 -12.15 -4.17
C ALA A 14 18.93 -11.47 -4.54
N LEU A 15 18.04 -11.38 -3.54
CA LEU A 15 17.39 -10.14 -3.10
C LEU A 15 17.14 -10.26 -1.58
N ALA A 16 18.24 -10.29 -0.83
CA ALA A 16 18.23 -9.93 0.59
C ALA A 16 18.76 -8.51 0.66
N GLY A 17 17.86 -7.54 0.49
CA GLY A 17 18.06 -6.15 0.85
C GLY A 17 17.08 -5.81 1.99
N CYS A 18 17.61 -5.22 3.07
CA CYS A 18 16.96 -4.45 4.16
C CYS A 18 15.54 -4.87 4.62
N GLY A 19 15.27 -5.24 5.87
CA GLY A 19 15.96 -4.91 7.12
C GLY A 19 15.51 -5.80 8.30
N SER A 20 16.09 -5.51 9.47
CA SER A 20 15.82 -6.11 10.80
C SER A 20 14.34 -6.49 10.99
N GLY A 21 13.95 -7.63 11.55
CA GLY A 21 14.55 -8.35 12.66
C GLY A 21 13.98 -7.86 13.98
N GLY A 22 12.91 -8.50 14.45
CA GLY A 22 12.51 -8.53 15.87
C GLY A 22 11.07 -8.12 16.15
N ASP A 23 10.26 -9.12 16.50
CA ASP A 23 9.11 -9.12 17.42
C ASP A 23 8.31 -7.82 17.60
N ASP A 24 7.21 -7.71 16.85
CA ASP A 24 5.88 -7.45 17.42
C ASP A 24 4.87 -8.00 16.39
N GLU A 25 4.32 -9.18 16.66
CA GLU A 25 3.15 -9.74 15.95
C GLU A 25 1.92 -8.90 16.33
N GLU A 26 1.86 -7.67 15.85
CA GLU A 26 0.57 -7.10 15.46
C GLU A 26 0.25 -7.78 14.12
N ASP A 27 -0.95 -8.31 13.96
CA ASP A 27 -1.41 -8.95 12.71
C ASP A 27 -1.29 -7.93 11.55
N GLU A 28 -0.09 -7.79 10.99
CA GLU A 28 0.22 -6.93 9.86
C GLU A 28 -0.45 -7.61 8.67
N VAL A 29 -1.70 -7.21 8.41
CA VAL A 29 -2.51 -7.70 7.29
C VAL A 29 -1.66 -7.56 6.03
N SER A 30 -1.09 -8.65 5.56
CA SER A 30 -0.24 -8.63 4.38
C SER A 30 -1.12 -8.53 3.15
N ILE A 31 -0.78 -7.62 2.24
CA ILE A 31 -1.46 -7.51 0.95
C ILE A 31 -1.38 -8.81 0.12
N GLU A 32 -0.39 -9.68 0.38
CA GLU A 32 -0.27 -10.97 -0.27
C GLU A 32 -1.42 -11.94 0.08
N ASP A 33 -2.00 -11.77 1.27
CA ASP A 33 -3.09 -12.60 1.79
C ASP A 33 -4.47 -12.14 1.32
N ALA A 34 -4.58 -10.95 0.69
CA ALA A 34 -5.85 -10.47 0.15
C ALA A 34 -6.34 -11.40 -0.98
N GLU A 35 -7.49 -12.04 -0.82
CA GLU A 35 -8.11 -12.95 -1.78
C GLU A 35 -9.20 -12.24 -2.62
N THR A 36 -9.66 -11.07 -2.17
CA THR A 36 -10.75 -10.30 -2.79
C THR A 36 -10.38 -8.84 -3.06
N CYS A 37 -11.10 -8.20 -3.99
CA CYS A 37 -10.93 -6.78 -4.27
C CYS A 37 -11.32 -5.88 -3.09
N GLU A 38 -12.25 -6.34 -2.24
CA GLU A 38 -12.62 -5.68 -0.98
C GLU A 38 -11.44 -5.66 -0.01
N GLU A 39 -10.77 -6.79 0.21
CA GLU A 39 -9.59 -6.86 1.09
C GLU A 39 -8.41 -6.02 0.56
N VAL A 40 -8.27 -5.90 -0.76
CA VAL A 40 -7.28 -4.98 -1.35
C VAL A 40 -7.63 -3.52 -1.06
N ALA A 41 -8.92 -3.15 -1.15
CA ALA A 41 -9.38 -1.81 -0.82
C ALA A 41 -9.24 -1.51 0.69
N ASP A 42 -9.48 -2.49 1.55
CA ASP A 42 -9.29 -2.38 2.99
C ASP A 42 -7.81 -2.20 3.35
N TYR A 43 -6.91 -2.96 2.71
CA TYR A 43 -5.47 -2.76 2.85
C TYR A 43 -5.03 -1.36 2.40
N PHE A 44 -5.52 -0.90 1.23
CA PHE A 44 -5.27 0.46 0.76
C PHE A 44 -5.70 1.51 1.80
N ALA A 45 -6.87 1.34 2.41
CA ALA A 45 -7.38 2.24 3.44
C ALA A 45 -6.43 2.29 4.64
N GLY A 46 -5.92 1.14 5.10
CA GLY A 46 -4.91 1.07 6.15
C GLY A 46 -3.61 1.81 5.80
N VAL A 47 -3.12 1.61 4.56
CA VAL A 47 -1.94 2.34 4.06
C VAL A 47 -2.20 3.85 4.00
N ALA A 48 -3.37 4.26 3.53
CA ALA A 48 -3.77 5.67 3.45
C ALA A 48 -3.89 6.31 4.84
N GLN A 49 -4.48 5.60 5.81
CA GLN A 49 -4.57 6.07 7.20
C GLN A 49 -3.17 6.26 7.81
N ASN A 50 -2.31 5.24 7.68
CA ASN A 50 -0.94 5.33 8.19
C ASN A 50 -0.15 6.47 7.52
N PHE A 51 -0.35 6.69 6.22
CA PHE A 51 0.24 7.83 5.51
C PHE A 51 -0.27 9.17 6.05
N ILE A 52 -1.57 9.28 6.32
CA ILE A 52 -2.19 10.48 6.89
C ILE A 52 -1.59 10.79 8.26
N ASP A 53 -1.53 9.80 9.14
CA ASP A 53 -1.02 9.94 10.51
C ASP A 53 0.45 10.39 10.51
N ASP A 54 1.30 9.72 9.72
CA ASP A 54 2.72 10.06 9.58
C ASP A 54 2.93 11.43 8.92
N ALA A 55 2.13 11.77 7.92
CA ALA A 55 2.20 13.07 7.26
C ALA A 55 1.76 14.20 8.19
N GLU A 56 0.79 13.93 9.06
CA GLU A 56 0.32 14.87 10.07
C GLU A 56 1.39 15.14 11.13
N ASP A 57 2.05 14.09 11.63
CA ASP A 57 3.18 14.19 12.55
C ASP A 57 4.38 14.95 11.95
N ALA A 58 4.68 14.70 10.67
CA ALA A 58 5.73 15.41 9.94
C ALA A 58 5.31 16.85 9.54
N GLY A 59 4.01 17.12 9.53
CA GLY A 59 3.38 18.37 9.12
C GLY A 59 3.53 18.70 7.63
N MET A 60 3.22 19.96 7.28
CA MET A 60 3.24 20.45 5.89
C MET A 60 4.58 20.27 5.16
N THR A 61 5.69 20.10 5.89
CA THR A 61 7.02 19.85 5.30
C THR A 61 7.05 18.54 4.51
N ALA A 62 6.38 17.49 4.99
CA ALA A 62 6.29 16.21 4.28
C ALA A 62 5.55 16.37 2.95
N LEU A 63 4.44 17.10 2.93
CA LEU A 63 3.68 17.38 1.71
C LEU A 63 4.47 18.24 0.71
N MET A 64 5.21 19.25 1.19
CA MET A 64 6.03 20.09 0.32
C MET A 64 7.22 19.36 -0.29
N ALA A 65 7.82 18.41 0.45
CA ALA A 65 8.88 17.56 -0.06
C ALA A 65 8.37 16.55 -1.10
N GLY A 66 7.06 16.27 -1.12
CA GLY A 66 6.45 15.37 -2.08
C GLY A 66 7.13 14.00 -2.08
N THR A 67 7.57 13.54 -3.24
CA THR A 67 8.23 12.23 -3.39
C THR A 67 9.60 12.12 -2.70
N GLU A 68 10.21 13.25 -2.33
CA GLU A 68 11.47 13.26 -1.57
C GLU A 68 11.23 13.10 -0.06
N SER A 69 9.97 13.17 0.40
CA SER A 69 9.59 12.93 1.79
C SER A 69 9.87 11.48 2.20
N GLU A 70 10.43 11.29 3.40
CA GLU A 70 10.58 9.95 4.00
C GLU A 70 9.22 9.26 4.18
N VAL A 71 8.16 10.03 4.47
CA VAL A 71 6.79 9.51 4.57
C VAL A 71 6.35 8.94 3.22
N PHE A 72 6.53 9.70 2.14
CA PHE A 72 6.15 9.22 0.81
C PHE A 72 6.96 7.98 0.39
N GLN A 73 8.28 7.99 0.62
CA GLN A 73 9.15 6.85 0.29
C GLN A 73 8.81 5.58 1.08
N ARG A 74 8.28 5.71 2.29
CA ARG A 74 7.83 4.60 3.12
C ARG A 74 6.59 3.90 2.56
N TYR A 75 5.62 4.68 2.09
CA TYR A 75 4.31 4.15 1.68
C TYR A 75 4.20 3.88 0.18
N GLN A 76 5.02 4.50 -0.67
CA GLN A 76 5.00 4.24 -2.12
C GLN A 76 5.13 2.75 -2.48
N PRO A 77 6.07 1.97 -1.91
CA PRO A 77 6.16 0.54 -2.23
C PRO A 77 4.89 -0.25 -1.87
N GLN A 78 4.21 0.13 -0.79
CA GLN A 78 2.96 -0.53 -0.35
C GLN A 78 1.81 -0.25 -1.32
N LEU A 79 1.74 0.99 -1.84
CA LEU A 79 0.77 1.36 -2.89
C LEU A 79 1.04 0.61 -4.20
N GLU A 80 2.30 0.44 -4.58
CA GLU A 80 2.70 -0.34 -5.76
C GLU A 80 2.30 -1.82 -5.61
N LEU A 81 2.51 -2.42 -4.43
CA LEU A 81 2.09 -3.78 -4.12
C LEU A 81 0.56 -3.93 -4.15
N THR A 82 -0.17 -2.96 -3.59
CA THR A 82 -1.64 -2.92 -3.63
C THR A 82 -2.15 -2.93 -5.07
N GLN A 83 -1.58 -2.09 -5.93
CA GLN A 83 -1.94 -2.04 -7.34
C GLN A 83 -1.60 -3.35 -8.06
N GLN A 84 -0.44 -3.94 -7.79
CA GLN A 84 -0.07 -5.23 -8.36
C GLN A 84 -1.05 -6.32 -7.94
N ARG A 85 -1.41 -6.38 -6.65
CA ARG A 85 -2.36 -7.38 -6.14
C ARG A 85 -3.74 -7.23 -6.76
N ALA A 86 -4.25 -6.01 -6.87
CA ALA A 86 -5.50 -5.72 -7.57
C ALA A 86 -5.49 -6.26 -9.01
N GLN A 87 -4.38 -6.09 -9.73
CA GLN A 87 -4.23 -6.60 -11.10
C GLN A 87 -4.18 -8.14 -11.14
N GLU A 88 -3.48 -8.78 -10.21
CA GLU A 88 -3.38 -10.25 -10.11
C GLU A 88 -4.75 -10.90 -9.83
N LEU A 89 -5.57 -10.27 -8.98
CA LEU A 89 -6.94 -10.68 -8.70
C LEU A 89 -7.92 -10.33 -9.82
N GLY A 90 -7.50 -9.50 -10.78
CA GLY A 90 -8.33 -9.05 -11.90
C GLY A 90 -9.37 -8.01 -11.50
N CYS A 91 -9.13 -7.27 -10.42
CA CYS A 91 -10.00 -6.19 -9.95
C CYS A 91 -10.08 -5.11 -11.01
N SER A 92 -11.29 -4.87 -11.50
CA SER A 92 -11.51 -3.81 -12.49
C SER A 92 -11.56 -2.44 -11.81
N GLU A 93 -11.26 -1.38 -12.57
CA GLU A 93 -11.41 -0.01 -12.07
C GLU A 93 -12.85 0.30 -11.66
N GLU A 94 -13.85 -0.22 -12.40
CA GLU A 94 -15.28 -0.04 -12.10
C GLU A 94 -15.68 -0.67 -10.77
N GLU A 95 -15.02 -1.76 -10.38
CA GLU A 95 -15.22 -2.47 -9.11
C GLU A 95 -14.43 -1.81 -7.96
N MET A 96 -13.17 -1.45 -8.20
CA MET A 96 -12.31 -0.86 -7.17
C MET A 96 -12.72 0.55 -6.79
N ARG A 97 -13.16 1.38 -7.74
CA ARG A 97 -13.50 2.78 -7.49
C ARG A 97 -14.53 2.98 -6.37
N PRO A 98 -15.70 2.31 -6.37
CA PRO A 98 -16.66 2.46 -5.27
C PRO A 98 -16.11 1.95 -3.93
N LEU A 99 -15.35 0.85 -3.92
CA LEU A 99 -14.75 0.30 -2.71
C LEU A 99 -13.75 1.30 -2.09
N LEU A 100 -12.85 1.82 -2.90
CA LEU A 100 -11.86 2.80 -2.45
C LEU A 100 -12.51 4.13 -2.03
N SER A 101 -13.54 4.57 -2.74
CA SER A 101 -14.30 5.77 -2.36
C SER A 101 -14.97 5.61 -0.99
N GLU A 102 -15.58 4.47 -0.70
CA GLU A 102 -16.18 4.17 0.60
C GLU A 102 -15.13 4.24 1.72
N ARG A 103 -13.95 3.66 1.48
CA ARG A 103 -12.84 3.62 2.45
C ARG A 103 -12.23 4.99 2.70
N VAL A 104 -12.10 5.81 1.67
CA VAL A 104 -11.65 7.21 1.84
C VAL A 104 -12.61 8.01 2.69
N ASP A 105 -13.92 7.72 2.64
CA ASP A 105 -14.90 8.37 3.51
C ASP A 105 -14.84 7.93 4.98
N GLU A 106 -14.18 6.81 5.25
CA GLU A 106 -13.96 6.25 6.59
C GLU A 106 -12.61 6.66 7.21
N LEU A 107 -11.72 7.31 6.45
CA LEU A 107 -10.43 7.77 6.96
C LEU A 107 -10.60 8.83 8.04
N GLU A 108 -9.86 8.65 9.14
CA GLU A 108 -9.85 9.57 10.28
C GLU A 108 -8.74 10.60 10.11
N THR A 109 -9.00 11.84 10.54
CA THR A 109 -8.03 12.94 10.47
C THR A 109 -8.12 13.77 11.74
N ASP A 110 -6.98 14.03 12.38
CA ASP A 110 -6.92 14.82 13.62
C ASP A 110 -6.50 16.29 13.37
N GLY A 111 -6.23 16.66 12.11
CA GLY A 111 -5.70 17.96 11.77
C GLY A 111 -5.74 18.34 10.29
N PRO A 112 -5.33 19.58 9.96
CA PRO A 112 -5.52 20.17 8.64
C PRO A 112 -4.68 19.50 7.54
N VAL A 113 -3.61 18.78 7.92
CA VAL A 113 -2.79 18.01 6.99
C VAL A 113 -3.55 16.77 6.52
N GLY A 114 -4.08 15.98 7.46
CA GLY A 114 -4.93 14.83 7.15
C GLY A 114 -6.17 15.24 6.37
N GLU A 115 -6.88 16.30 6.80
CA GLU A 115 -8.06 16.82 6.08
C GLU A 115 -7.73 17.18 4.61
N PHE A 116 -6.57 17.79 4.38
CA PHE A 116 -6.12 18.13 3.02
C PHE A 116 -5.83 16.87 2.19
N ILE A 117 -5.18 15.86 2.77
CA ILE A 117 -4.86 14.60 2.07
C ILE A 117 -6.15 13.85 1.71
N VAL A 118 -7.11 13.75 2.63
CA VAL A 118 -8.41 13.10 2.35
C VAL A 118 -9.16 13.86 1.25
N GLN A 119 -9.15 15.19 1.26
CA GLN A 119 -9.72 15.98 0.15
C GLN A 119 -9.03 15.67 -1.19
N LEU A 120 -7.70 15.59 -1.21
CA LEU A 120 -6.95 15.23 -2.41
C LEU A 120 -7.33 13.84 -2.92
N LEU A 121 -7.46 12.85 -2.04
CA LEU A 121 -7.88 11.50 -2.41
C LEU A 121 -9.29 11.48 -3.01
N ARG A 122 -10.22 12.25 -2.43
CA ARG A 122 -11.57 12.39 -2.99
C ARG A 122 -11.58 13.06 -4.36
N ASP A 123 -10.80 14.13 -4.54
CA ASP A 123 -10.83 14.95 -5.75
C ASP A 123 -10.05 14.33 -6.92
N GLU A 124 -8.85 13.81 -6.65
CA GLU A 124 -7.94 13.28 -7.69
C GLU A 124 -8.00 11.75 -7.81
N GLY A 125 -8.29 11.04 -6.71
CA GLY A 125 -8.32 9.57 -6.69
C GLY A 125 -9.66 8.99 -7.12
N PHE A 126 -10.76 9.65 -6.75
CA PHE A 126 -12.13 9.12 -6.91
C PHE A 126 -13.14 10.14 -7.45
N GLY A 127 -12.67 11.33 -7.81
CA GLY A 127 -13.47 12.42 -8.35
C GLY A 127 -13.85 12.17 -9.81
N GLN A 128 -15.16 12.30 -10.08
CA GLN A 128 -15.89 12.18 -11.36
C GLN A 128 -15.09 12.21 -12.68
#